data_AF-A0A0F9JJ53-F1
#
_entry.id   AF-A0A0F9JJ53-F1
#
_cell.length_a   1.000
_cell.length_b   1.000
_cell.length_c   1.000
_cell.angle_alpha   90.00
_cell.angle_beta   90.00
_cell.angle_gamma   90.00
#
_symmetry.space_group_name_H-M   'P 1'
#
loop_
_entity.id
_entity.type
_entity.pdbx_description
1 polymer ?
#
loop_
_entity_poly.entity_id
_entity_poly.type
_entity_poly.pdbx_seq_one_letter_code
_entity_poly.pdbx_strand_id
1 'polypeptide(L)'
;QTPNRVAIVGEAPGEQEERLDRPFVGASGQALRQILAEVGIPPEGCLITNVFNERPPANQVGHFFLNKKNFDAAIKDWPKTNAPDSPCIPRLGPSQYINPDHVWHLHRLSDELKEFAPNVIIAVGGTALWALTQTTGITKHRGAVALARLPGITGTKVIPTFHTAAMLRDWSLRPIIIADCMKARKESLSPKFTTVERYIHLDPTVTDLYAFYSDYIADCSILSCDIETHPPLGLITCIGLAPSANRSLVIPLVDRGNPGYSYWEDPDEEVNALRFLQFVFASSQPYKILGQNFTYDIQYLIKHMIEPTNYCLDTMLHHHALFPEMPKSLGFMGSVYTNEISWKTMRTSHTEKREE
;
A
#
# COMPACT_ATOMS: atom_id res chain seq x y z
N GLN A 1 -25.48 11.45 -10.31
CA GLN A 1 -24.34 10.85 -9.58
C GLN A 1 -24.73 9.43 -9.25
N THR A 2 -23.90 8.44 -9.58
CA THR A 2 -24.07 7.09 -9.03
C THR A 2 -24.00 7.20 -7.50
N PRO A 3 -24.90 6.55 -6.75
CA PRO A 3 -24.88 6.62 -5.29
C PRO A 3 -23.54 6.09 -4.76
N ASN A 4 -23.00 6.71 -3.71
CA ASN A 4 -21.80 6.24 -3.03
C ASN A 4 -22.12 4.88 -2.38
N ARG A 5 -21.75 3.78 -3.03
CA ARG A 5 -21.98 2.43 -2.52
C ARG A 5 -20.72 1.92 -1.83
N VAL A 6 -20.74 1.93 -0.51
CA VAL A 6 -19.66 1.41 0.34
C VAL A 6 -20.11 0.08 0.93
N ALA A 7 -19.27 -0.94 0.78
CA ALA A 7 -19.43 -2.19 1.52
C ALA A 7 -18.42 -2.25 2.66
N ILE A 8 -18.80 -2.84 3.78
CA ILE A 8 -17.97 -3.04 4.97
C ILE A 8 -17.97 -4.53 5.26
N VAL A 9 -16.77 -5.12 5.27
CA VAL A 9 -16.60 -6.57 5.44
C VAL A 9 -15.75 -6.82 6.68
N GLY A 10 -16.34 -7.46 7.68
CA GLY A 10 -15.67 -7.92 8.89
C GLY A 10 -15.25 -9.38 8.82
N GLU A 11 -14.88 -9.92 9.98
CA GLU A 11 -14.36 -11.27 10.11
C GLU A 11 -15.48 -12.32 10.25
N ALA A 12 -16.21 -12.27 11.36
CA ALA A 12 -17.31 -13.16 11.70
C ALA A 12 -18.21 -12.49 12.77
N PRO A 13 -19.47 -12.93 12.94
CA PRO A 13 -20.31 -12.53 14.07
C PRO A 13 -19.65 -12.81 15.43
N GLY A 14 -19.86 -11.93 16.41
CA GLY A 14 -19.60 -12.18 17.82
C GLY A 14 -20.86 -12.64 18.55
N GLU A 15 -20.78 -12.70 19.88
CA GLU A 15 -21.89 -13.14 20.74
C GLU A 15 -23.14 -12.28 20.62
N GLN A 16 -22.96 -10.95 20.56
CA GLN A 16 -24.09 -10.03 20.47
C GLN A 16 -24.70 -10.05 19.06
N GLU A 17 -23.86 -10.18 18.03
CA GLU A 17 -24.31 -10.34 16.65
C GLU A 17 -25.14 -11.61 16.47
N GLU A 18 -24.69 -12.74 17.01
CA GLU A 18 -25.43 -14.02 17.00
C GLU A 18 -26.77 -13.92 17.73
N ARG A 19 -26.80 -13.27 18.89
CA ARG A 19 -28.02 -13.10 19.67
C ARG A 19 -29.06 -12.19 19.00
N LEU A 20 -28.61 -11.15 18.31
CA LEU A 20 -29.47 -10.11 17.73
C LEU A 20 -29.69 -10.26 16.23
N ASP A 21 -29.06 -11.26 15.61
CA ASP A 21 -29.07 -11.52 14.17
C ASP A 21 -28.73 -10.28 13.32
N ARG A 22 -27.76 -9.49 13.80
CA ARG A 22 -27.34 -8.22 13.17
C ARG A 22 -25.83 -8.04 13.25
N PRO A 23 -25.15 -7.69 12.16
CA PRO A 23 -23.70 -7.55 12.16
C PRO A 23 -23.25 -6.22 12.80
N PHE A 24 -22.08 -6.25 13.46
CA PHE A 24 -21.44 -5.11 14.11
C PHE A 24 -22.37 -4.37 15.09
N VAL A 25 -22.96 -5.10 16.04
CA VAL A 25 -23.77 -4.56 17.14
C VAL A 25 -23.02 -4.57 18.48
N GLY A 26 -21.96 -5.38 18.58
CA GLY A 26 -21.03 -5.40 19.70
C GLY A 26 -20.21 -4.12 19.87
N ALA A 27 -19.41 -4.05 20.94
CA ALA A 27 -18.59 -2.88 21.26
C ALA A 27 -17.68 -2.44 20.09
N SER A 28 -17.03 -3.40 19.41
CA SER A 28 -16.21 -3.11 18.22
C SER A 28 -17.06 -2.61 17.04
N GLY A 29 -18.28 -3.13 16.89
CA GLY A 29 -19.21 -2.69 15.85
C GLY A 29 -19.74 -1.28 16.07
N GLN A 30 -20.10 -0.94 17.31
CA GLN A 30 -20.49 0.42 17.68
C GLN A 30 -19.36 1.42 17.45
N ALA A 31 -18.14 1.07 17.85
CA ALA A 31 -16.95 1.89 17.60
C ALA A 31 -16.70 2.12 16.09
N LEU A 32 -16.90 1.08 15.26
CA LEU A 32 -16.81 1.21 13.80
C LEU A 32 -17.88 2.14 13.24
N ARG A 33 -19.15 1.97 13.66
CA ARG A 33 -20.26 2.84 13.24
C ARG A 33 -20.01 4.30 13.60
N GLN A 34 -19.45 4.56 14.78
CA GLN A 34 -19.08 5.91 15.19
C GLN A 34 -18.01 6.51 14.25
N ILE A 35 -16.93 5.77 13.96
CA ILE A 35 -15.88 6.24 13.04
C ILE A 35 -16.43 6.50 11.64
N LEU A 36 -17.27 5.60 11.13
CA LEU A 36 -17.90 5.76 9.81
C LEU A 36 -18.76 7.03 9.76
N ALA A 37 -19.57 7.27 10.81
CA ALA A 37 -20.37 8.49 10.92
C ALA A 37 -19.48 9.76 10.97
N GLU A 38 -18.40 9.74 11.77
CA GLU A 38 -17.44 10.85 11.87
C GLU A 38 -16.80 11.20 10.53
N VAL A 39 -16.44 10.18 9.72
CA VAL A 39 -15.87 10.42 8.39
C VAL A 39 -16.92 10.71 7.33
N GLY A 40 -18.22 10.67 7.64
CA GLY A 40 -19.32 10.95 6.70
C GLY A 40 -19.69 9.77 5.79
N ILE A 41 -19.55 8.54 6.27
CA ILE A 41 -20.07 7.30 5.66
C ILE A 41 -21.25 6.82 6.51
N PRO A 42 -22.52 7.07 6.11
CA PRO A 42 -23.68 6.64 6.89
C PRO A 42 -23.84 5.10 6.83
N PRO A 43 -23.82 4.39 7.97
CA PRO A 43 -23.94 2.93 7.99
C PRO A 43 -25.21 2.39 7.32
N GLU A 44 -26.30 3.16 7.30
CA GLU A 44 -27.61 2.79 6.74
C GLU A 44 -27.57 2.66 5.22
N GLY A 45 -26.65 3.37 4.55
CA GLY A 45 -26.45 3.30 3.10
C GLY A 45 -25.40 2.27 2.68
N CYS A 46 -24.82 1.54 3.63
CA CYS A 46 -23.74 0.60 3.40
C CYS A 46 -24.23 -0.86 3.43
N LEU A 47 -23.62 -1.72 2.63
CA LEU A 47 -23.67 -3.15 2.89
C LEU A 47 -22.72 -3.45 4.05
N ILE A 48 -23.22 -4.03 5.13
CA ILE A 48 -22.40 -4.45 6.28
C ILE A 48 -22.54 -5.97 6.39
N THR A 49 -21.44 -6.68 6.18
CA THR A 49 -21.39 -8.15 6.18
C THR A 49 -20.08 -8.64 6.79
N ASN A 50 -19.93 -9.95 6.96
CA ASN A 50 -18.70 -10.60 7.43
C ASN A 50 -18.20 -11.60 6.38
N VAL A 51 -16.93 -11.99 6.47
CA VAL A 51 -16.40 -13.10 5.69
C VAL A 51 -17.14 -14.38 6.03
N PHE A 52 -17.11 -14.77 7.30
CA PHE A 52 -17.84 -15.92 7.82
C PHE A 52 -19.20 -15.46 8.32
N ASN A 53 -20.26 -16.22 7.98
CA ASN A 53 -21.63 -15.88 8.34
C ASN A 53 -22.12 -16.60 9.61
N GLU A 54 -21.21 -17.25 10.32
CA GLU A 54 -21.49 -17.94 11.58
C GLU A 54 -20.43 -17.58 12.61
N ARG A 55 -20.83 -17.58 13.87
CA ARG A 55 -19.91 -17.28 14.98
C ARG A 55 -18.99 -18.48 15.19
N PRO A 56 -17.66 -18.31 15.10
CA PRO A 56 -16.75 -19.40 15.41
C PRO A 56 -16.79 -19.75 16.91
N PRO A 57 -16.64 -21.03 17.27
CA PRO A 57 -16.48 -21.44 18.67
C PRO A 57 -15.40 -20.62 19.38
N ALA A 58 -15.72 -20.13 20.58
CA ALA A 58 -14.84 -19.26 21.37
C ALA A 58 -14.34 -18.00 20.63
N ASN A 59 -15.05 -17.55 19.59
CA ASN A 59 -14.65 -16.45 18.70
C ASN A 59 -13.27 -16.68 18.02
N GLN A 60 -12.91 -17.94 17.76
CA GLN A 60 -11.65 -18.32 17.12
C GLN A 60 -11.84 -18.70 15.67
N VAL A 61 -11.51 -17.79 14.75
CA VAL A 61 -11.63 -17.98 13.30
C VAL A 61 -10.87 -19.20 12.79
N GLY A 62 -9.84 -19.65 13.52
CA GLY A 62 -9.10 -20.88 13.21
C GLY A 62 -10.00 -22.11 13.01
N HIS A 63 -11.22 -22.10 13.57
CA HIS A 63 -12.26 -23.10 13.32
C HIS A 63 -12.55 -23.34 11.83
N PHE A 64 -12.52 -22.30 11.00
CA PHE A 64 -12.81 -22.39 9.58
C PHE A 64 -11.63 -22.88 8.74
N PHE A 65 -10.47 -23.11 9.36
CA PHE A 65 -9.23 -23.43 8.66
C PHE A 65 -8.69 -24.81 9.06
N LEU A 66 -8.11 -25.50 8.10
CA LEU A 66 -7.37 -26.75 8.24
C LEU A 66 -5.86 -26.49 8.17
N ASN A 67 -5.11 -27.32 8.88
CA ASN A 67 -3.67 -27.45 8.65
C ASN A 67 -3.40 -28.17 7.32
N LYS A 68 -2.16 -28.11 6.84
CA LYS A 68 -1.78 -28.70 5.54
C LYS A 68 -2.15 -30.18 5.42
N LYS A 69 -1.84 -30.98 6.44
CA LYS A 69 -2.09 -32.44 6.43
C LYS A 69 -3.58 -32.74 6.28
N ASN A 70 -4.43 -32.05 7.04
CA ASN A 70 -5.87 -32.25 7.02
C ASN A 70 -6.49 -31.68 5.73
N PHE A 71 -5.97 -30.55 5.24
CA PHE A 71 -6.37 -29.98 3.97
C PHE A 71 -6.09 -30.94 2.81
N ASP A 72 -4.84 -31.42 2.69
CA ASP A 72 -4.43 -32.37 1.64
C ASP A 72 -5.28 -33.65 1.65
N ALA A 73 -5.71 -34.11 2.83
CA ALA A 73 -6.63 -35.23 2.97
C ALA A 73 -8.06 -34.88 2.53
N ALA A 74 -8.57 -33.70 2.90
CA ALA A 74 -9.92 -33.24 2.56
C ALA A 74 -10.09 -32.99 1.05
N ILE A 75 -9.03 -32.54 0.37
CA ILE A 75 -9.07 -32.28 -1.08
C ILE A 75 -8.67 -33.48 -1.93
N LYS A 76 -8.46 -34.66 -1.34
CA LYS A 76 -7.97 -35.85 -2.07
C LYS A 76 -8.87 -36.23 -3.25
N ASP A 77 -10.18 -36.10 -3.05
CA ASP A 77 -11.22 -36.40 -4.04
C ASP A 77 -11.76 -35.14 -4.73
N TRP A 78 -11.16 -33.97 -4.46
CA TRP A 78 -11.56 -32.69 -5.05
C TRP A 78 -11.16 -32.62 -6.53
N PRO A 79 -11.99 -32.04 -7.42
CA PRO A 79 -11.63 -31.90 -8.82
C PRO A 79 -10.33 -31.12 -9.00
N LYS A 80 -9.28 -31.78 -9.50
CA LYS A 80 -7.98 -31.17 -9.83
C LYS A 80 -8.02 -30.37 -11.15
N THR A 81 -9.19 -29.93 -11.57
CA THR A 81 -9.32 -29.21 -12.83
C THR A 81 -8.79 -27.79 -12.65
N ASN A 82 -8.05 -27.32 -13.66
CA ASN A 82 -7.74 -25.89 -13.87
C ASN A 82 -9.02 -25.10 -14.25
N ALA A 83 -10.19 -25.52 -13.76
CA ALA A 83 -11.46 -24.87 -14.04
C ALA A 83 -11.45 -23.47 -13.42
N PRO A 84 -12.06 -22.46 -14.07
CA PRO A 84 -12.19 -21.11 -13.53
C PRO A 84 -12.86 -21.07 -12.14
N ASP A 85 -13.65 -22.10 -11.84
CA ASP A 85 -14.43 -22.26 -10.61
C ASP A 85 -13.69 -23.07 -9.53
N SER A 86 -12.48 -23.57 -9.83
CA SER A 86 -11.62 -24.23 -8.84
C SER A 86 -11.11 -23.14 -7.89
N PRO A 87 -11.50 -23.14 -6.60
CA PRO A 87 -11.13 -22.06 -5.71
C PRO A 87 -9.64 -22.16 -5.43
N CYS A 88 -8.83 -21.43 -6.19
CA CYS A 88 -7.50 -21.02 -5.78
C CYS A 88 -7.66 -20.07 -4.59
N ILE A 89 -8.10 -20.59 -3.44
CA ILE A 89 -8.22 -19.83 -2.22
C ILE A 89 -6.84 -19.83 -1.59
N PRO A 90 -6.16 -18.69 -1.54
CA PRO A 90 -4.85 -18.61 -0.93
C PRO A 90 -4.96 -18.88 0.56
N ARG A 91 -3.88 -19.32 1.18
CA ARG A 91 -3.78 -19.48 2.63
C ARG A 91 -3.91 -18.12 3.35
N LEU A 92 -4.62 -18.07 4.48
CA LEU A 92 -4.67 -16.90 5.38
C LEU A 92 -3.34 -16.70 6.13
N GLY A 93 -2.59 -17.79 6.32
CA GLY A 93 -1.31 -17.80 7.02
C GLY A 93 -0.59 -19.15 6.85
N PRO A 94 0.58 -19.34 7.49
CA PRO A 94 1.26 -20.63 7.52
C PRO A 94 0.31 -21.71 8.06
N SER A 95 0.03 -22.74 7.26
CA SER A 95 -0.85 -23.85 7.63
C SER A 95 -2.31 -23.46 7.99
N GLN A 96 -2.83 -22.38 7.42
CA GLN A 96 -4.25 -22.01 7.53
C GLN A 96 -4.89 -22.04 6.14
N TYR A 97 -5.35 -23.22 5.76
CA TYR A 97 -6.09 -23.46 4.52
C TYR A 97 -7.58 -23.45 4.81
N ILE A 98 -8.39 -22.78 4.01
CA ILE A 98 -9.85 -22.80 4.22
C ILE A 98 -10.33 -24.25 4.20
N ASN A 99 -11.17 -24.63 5.16
CA ASN A 99 -11.84 -25.92 5.11
C ASN A 99 -12.83 -25.91 3.92
N PRO A 100 -12.79 -26.91 3.01
CA PRO A 100 -13.75 -27.04 1.93
C PRO A 100 -15.23 -26.88 2.34
N ASP A 101 -15.59 -27.39 3.52
CA ASP A 101 -16.96 -27.30 4.07
C ASP A 101 -17.40 -25.86 4.38
N HIS A 102 -16.47 -24.92 4.45
CA HIS A 102 -16.71 -23.51 4.78
C HIS A 102 -16.47 -22.57 3.58
N VAL A 103 -16.13 -23.10 2.40
CA VAL A 103 -15.88 -22.30 1.19
C VAL A 103 -17.13 -21.54 0.72
N TRP A 104 -18.33 -22.07 1.00
CA TRP A 104 -19.60 -21.42 0.68
C TRP A 104 -19.73 -20.01 1.30
N HIS A 105 -19.06 -19.73 2.42
CA HIS A 105 -19.04 -18.39 3.01
C HIS A 105 -18.45 -17.35 2.05
N LEU A 106 -17.42 -17.73 1.29
CA LEU A 106 -16.77 -16.86 0.30
C LEU A 106 -17.63 -16.71 -0.95
N HIS A 107 -18.31 -17.78 -1.39
CA HIS A 107 -19.27 -17.70 -2.50
C HIS A 107 -20.43 -16.76 -2.16
N ARG A 108 -21.05 -16.93 -0.99
CA ARG A 108 -22.09 -16.01 -0.49
C ARG A 108 -21.57 -14.57 -0.40
N LEU A 109 -20.39 -14.34 0.19
CA LEU A 109 -19.80 -13.00 0.27
C LEU A 109 -19.62 -12.37 -1.12
N SER A 110 -19.12 -13.15 -2.07
CA SER A 110 -18.96 -12.75 -3.47
C SER A 110 -20.31 -12.34 -4.08
N ASP A 111 -21.35 -13.15 -3.88
CA ASP A 111 -22.69 -12.89 -4.42
C ASP A 111 -23.32 -11.64 -3.82
N GLU A 112 -23.25 -11.46 -2.49
CA GLU A 112 -23.73 -10.25 -1.80
C GLU A 112 -23.03 -8.99 -2.31
N LEU A 113 -21.70 -9.03 -2.45
CA LEU A 113 -20.93 -7.89 -2.94
C LEU A 113 -21.19 -7.62 -4.42
N LYS A 114 -21.40 -8.65 -5.23
CA LYS A 114 -21.75 -8.54 -6.64
C LYS A 114 -23.12 -7.89 -6.83
N GLU A 115 -24.11 -8.32 -6.06
CA GLU A 115 -25.47 -7.75 -6.08
C GLU A 115 -25.45 -6.29 -5.60
N PHE A 116 -24.71 -6.00 -4.54
CA PHE A 116 -24.59 -4.65 -4.02
C PHE A 116 -23.75 -3.72 -4.90
N ALA A 117 -22.86 -4.25 -5.75
CA ALA A 117 -22.00 -3.50 -6.67
C ALA A 117 -21.33 -2.26 -6.02
N PRO A 118 -20.48 -2.43 -4.99
CA PRO A 118 -19.85 -1.31 -4.29
C PRO A 118 -18.81 -0.60 -5.17
N ASN A 119 -18.69 0.72 -5.00
CA ASN A 119 -17.58 1.49 -5.56
C ASN A 119 -16.28 1.21 -4.79
N VAL A 120 -16.40 0.90 -3.49
CA VAL A 120 -15.28 0.57 -2.60
C VAL A 120 -15.75 -0.37 -1.48
N ILE A 121 -14.85 -1.27 -1.07
CA ILE A 121 -15.04 -2.20 0.03
C ILE A 121 -14.05 -1.86 1.15
N ILE A 122 -14.55 -1.62 2.36
CA ILE A 122 -13.72 -1.46 3.56
C ILE A 122 -13.51 -2.84 4.17
N ALA A 123 -12.28 -3.34 4.11
CA ALA A 123 -11.91 -4.63 4.69
C ALA A 123 -11.42 -4.44 6.13
N VAL A 124 -12.23 -4.82 7.10
CA VAL A 124 -11.99 -4.58 8.53
C VAL A 124 -11.26 -5.78 9.13
N GLY A 125 -9.92 -5.69 9.18
CA GLY A 125 -9.05 -6.74 9.74
C GLY A 125 -8.43 -7.68 8.70
N GLY A 126 -7.58 -8.58 9.20
CA GLY A 126 -6.78 -9.47 8.36
C GLY A 126 -7.60 -10.51 7.59
N THR A 127 -8.64 -11.06 8.21
CA THR A 127 -9.52 -12.06 7.57
C THR A 127 -10.30 -11.46 6.39
N ALA A 128 -10.84 -10.25 6.55
CA ALA A 128 -11.50 -9.54 5.46
C ALA A 128 -10.53 -9.19 4.32
N LEU A 129 -9.34 -8.68 4.66
CA LEU A 129 -8.27 -8.43 3.68
C LEU A 129 -7.99 -9.67 2.85
N TRP A 130 -7.77 -10.80 3.52
CA TRP A 130 -7.47 -12.08 2.88
C TRP A 130 -8.59 -12.56 1.97
N ALA A 131 -9.82 -12.60 2.47
CA ALA A 131 -10.95 -13.09 1.69
C ALA A 131 -11.13 -12.26 0.41
N LEU A 132 -11.01 -10.94 0.50
CA LEU A 132 -11.27 -10.04 -0.61
C LEU A 132 -10.09 -9.95 -1.60
N THR A 133 -8.85 -9.89 -1.10
CA THR A 133 -7.68 -9.52 -1.92
C THR A 133 -6.67 -10.64 -2.08
N GLN A 134 -6.85 -11.76 -1.39
CA GLN A 134 -5.92 -12.88 -1.37
C GLN A 134 -4.53 -12.54 -0.79
N THR A 135 -4.43 -11.48 0.00
CA THR A 135 -3.19 -11.05 0.68
C THR A 135 -3.32 -11.12 2.19
N THR A 136 -2.19 -11.11 2.90
CA THR A 136 -2.14 -11.29 4.36
C THR A 136 -1.21 -10.25 5.00
N GLY A 137 -1.36 -10.02 6.30
CA GLY A 137 -0.56 -9.04 7.04
C GLY A 137 -1.16 -7.63 6.99
N ILE A 138 -2.24 -7.42 7.75
CA ILE A 138 -3.02 -6.17 7.75
C ILE A 138 -2.16 -4.92 7.93
N THR A 139 -1.15 -4.95 8.81
CA THR A 139 -0.23 -3.82 9.05
C THR A 139 0.50 -3.35 7.79
N LYS A 140 0.76 -4.25 6.83
CA LYS A 140 1.46 -3.94 5.57
C LYS A 140 0.53 -3.35 4.50
N HIS A 141 -0.76 -3.67 4.57
CA HIS A 141 -1.73 -3.41 3.50
C HIS A 141 -2.78 -2.35 3.86
N ARG A 142 -2.98 -2.05 5.15
CA ARG A 142 -3.97 -1.06 5.59
C ARG A 142 -3.76 0.30 4.93
N GLY A 143 -4.86 1.00 4.63
CA GLY A 143 -4.89 2.31 3.99
C GLY A 143 -4.49 2.34 2.51
N ALA A 144 -3.73 1.37 2.00
CA ALA A 144 -3.42 1.28 0.57
C ALA A 144 -4.64 0.77 -0.20
N VAL A 145 -4.84 1.26 -1.41
CA VAL A 145 -5.86 0.69 -2.28
C VAL A 145 -5.37 -0.69 -2.74
N ALA A 146 -6.21 -1.69 -2.57
CA ALA A 146 -6.06 -3.02 -3.13
C ALA A 146 -7.21 -3.30 -4.09
N LEU A 147 -7.07 -4.32 -4.92
CA LEU A 147 -8.12 -4.76 -5.83
C LEU A 147 -8.64 -6.12 -5.36
N ALA A 148 -9.96 -6.26 -5.36
CA ALA A 148 -10.61 -7.52 -5.04
C ALA A 148 -10.23 -8.58 -6.07
N ARG A 149 -10.05 -9.81 -5.59
CA ARG A 149 -9.75 -11.01 -6.36
C ARG A 149 -10.79 -12.11 -6.20
N LEU A 150 -11.87 -11.84 -5.46
CA LEU A 150 -13.02 -12.74 -5.42
C LEU A 150 -13.70 -12.76 -6.81
N PRO A 151 -14.18 -13.93 -7.26
CA PRO A 151 -15.03 -14.04 -8.44
C PRO A 151 -16.22 -13.06 -8.34
N GLY A 152 -16.71 -12.57 -9.48
CA GLY A 152 -17.87 -11.66 -9.52
C GLY A 152 -17.60 -10.20 -9.14
N ILE A 153 -16.56 -9.91 -8.36
CA ILE A 153 -16.17 -8.55 -7.94
C ILE A 153 -14.69 -8.24 -8.22
N THR A 154 -14.05 -9.00 -9.09
CA THR A 154 -12.63 -8.81 -9.42
C THR A 154 -12.37 -7.40 -9.94
N GLY A 155 -11.35 -6.73 -9.39
CA GLY A 155 -11.01 -5.35 -9.74
C GLY A 155 -11.74 -4.28 -8.93
N THR A 156 -12.74 -4.63 -8.10
CA THR A 156 -13.36 -3.66 -7.19
C THR A 156 -12.35 -3.16 -6.15
N LYS A 157 -12.36 -1.86 -5.86
CA LYS A 157 -11.45 -1.24 -4.89
C LYS A 157 -11.71 -1.76 -3.47
N VAL A 158 -10.64 -2.14 -2.79
CA VAL A 158 -10.64 -2.57 -1.39
C VAL A 158 -9.71 -1.65 -0.61
N ILE A 159 -10.18 -1.05 0.47
CA ILE A 159 -9.36 -0.31 1.43
C ILE A 159 -9.34 -1.09 2.73
N PRO A 160 -8.22 -1.77 3.04
CA PRO A 160 -8.08 -2.49 4.29
C PRO A 160 -7.85 -1.52 5.45
N THR A 161 -8.38 -1.85 6.62
CA THR A 161 -8.12 -1.12 7.86
C THR A 161 -8.03 -2.09 9.04
N PHE A 162 -7.52 -1.61 10.18
CA PHE A 162 -7.45 -2.42 11.39
C PHE A 162 -8.85 -2.76 11.91
N HIS A 163 -8.99 -3.94 12.49
CA HIS A 163 -10.22 -4.30 13.16
C HIS A 163 -10.42 -3.42 14.41
N THR A 164 -11.60 -2.85 14.60
CA THR A 164 -11.88 -1.92 15.72
C THR A 164 -11.74 -2.57 17.08
N ALA A 165 -11.91 -3.88 17.21
CA ALA A 165 -11.56 -4.59 18.44
C ALA A 165 -10.07 -4.45 18.81
N ALA A 166 -9.16 -4.33 17.84
CA ALA A 166 -7.76 -4.03 18.11
C ALA A 166 -7.59 -2.59 18.61
N MET A 167 -8.32 -1.63 18.04
CA MET A 167 -8.34 -0.25 18.51
C MET A 167 -8.86 -0.12 19.95
N LEU A 168 -9.85 -0.93 20.35
CA LEU A 168 -10.33 -0.94 21.73
C LEU A 168 -9.26 -1.42 22.74
N ARG A 169 -8.24 -2.16 22.27
CA ARG A 169 -7.07 -2.57 23.07
C ARG A 169 -5.92 -1.57 22.96
N ASP A 170 -5.79 -0.92 21.81
CA ASP A 170 -4.76 0.07 21.51
C ASP A 170 -5.38 1.27 20.80
N TRP A 171 -5.67 2.31 21.57
CA TRP A 171 -6.35 3.50 21.07
C TRP A 171 -5.51 4.30 20.06
N SER A 172 -4.19 4.08 19.98
CA SER A 172 -3.33 4.72 18.98
C SER A 172 -3.71 4.34 17.54
N LEU A 173 -4.44 3.24 17.37
CA LEU A 173 -4.96 2.81 16.07
C LEU A 173 -6.14 3.65 15.57
N ARG A 174 -6.84 4.38 16.45
CA ARG A 174 -8.02 5.16 16.07
C ARG A 174 -7.74 6.20 14.97
N PRO A 175 -6.75 7.10 15.10
CA PRO A 175 -6.47 8.07 14.04
C PRO A 175 -6.09 7.38 12.72
N ILE A 176 -5.45 6.21 12.78
CA ILE A 176 -5.11 5.40 11.61
C ILE A 176 -6.38 4.89 10.90
N ILE A 177 -7.31 4.30 11.66
CA ILE A 177 -8.57 3.79 11.11
C ILE A 177 -9.40 4.93 10.50
N ILE A 178 -9.41 6.10 11.14
CA ILE A 178 -10.07 7.30 10.59
C ILE A 178 -9.45 7.70 9.25
N ALA A 179 -8.13 7.77 9.15
CA ALA A 179 -7.44 8.11 7.90
C ALA A 179 -7.76 7.11 6.77
N ASP A 180 -7.77 5.81 7.08
CA ASP A 180 -8.15 4.76 6.13
C ASP A 180 -9.61 4.93 5.67
N CYS A 181 -10.55 5.19 6.60
CA CYS A 181 -11.97 5.41 6.31
C CYS A 181 -12.23 6.72 5.53
N MET A 182 -11.47 7.79 5.80
CA MET A 182 -11.53 9.03 5.00
C MET A 182 -11.13 8.77 3.55
N LYS A 183 -10.10 7.96 3.33
CA LYS A 183 -9.73 7.52 1.98
C LYS A 183 -10.83 6.66 1.35
N ALA A 184 -11.42 5.73 2.10
CA ALA A 184 -12.53 4.94 1.62
C ALA A 184 -13.70 5.81 1.16
N ARG A 185 -14.05 6.85 1.92
CA ARG A 185 -15.06 7.83 1.50
C ARG A 185 -14.67 8.51 0.17
N LYS A 186 -13.44 9.00 0.04
CA LYS A 186 -12.98 9.65 -1.20
C LYS A 186 -13.05 8.68 -2.39
N GLU A 187 -12.58 7.45 -2.21
CA GLU A 187 -12.59 6.42 -3.25
C GLU A 187 -14.01 5.92 -3.58
N SER A 188 -14.96 6.04 -2.66
CA SER A 188 -16.36 5.67 -2.91
C SER A 188 -17.08 6.55 -3.94
N LEU A 189 -16.52 7.74 -4.26
CA LEU A 189 -17.14 8.70 -5.19
C LEU A 189 -17.14 8.21 -6.65
N SER A 190 -16.28 7.24 -6.98
CA SER A 190 -16.17 6.68 -8.32
C SER A 190 -15.81 5.21 -8.24
N PRO A 191 -16.43 4.31 -9.04
CA PRO A 191 -15.99 2.93 -9.13
C PRO A 191 -14.65 2.79 -9.86
N LYS A 192 -14.22 3.80 -10.64
CA LYS A 192 -12.97 3.75 -11.38
C LYS A 192 -11.79 3.78 -10.42
N PHE A 193 -10.84 2.89 -10.69
CA PHE A 193 -9.50 2.93 -10.11
C PHE A 193 -8.57 3.53 -11.17
N THR A 194 -7.91 4.63 -10.83
CA THR A 194 -6.95 5.28 -11.72
C THR A 194 -5.57 5.11 -11.11
N THR A 195 -4.70 4.39 -11.82
CA THR A 195 -3.27 4.35 -11.53
C THR A 195 -2.60 5.51 -12.24
N VAL A 196 -1.61 6.12 -11.59
CA VAL A 196 -0.70 7.05 -12.27
C VAL A 196 0.26 6.22 -13.12
N GLU A 197 0.20 6.40 -14.44
CA GLU A 197 1.22 5.87 -15.35
C GLU A 197 2.56 6.55 -15.05
N ARG A 198 3.62 5.78 -14.79
CA ARG A 198 4.91 6.31 -14.36
C ARG A 198 5.96 6.16 -15.45
N TYR A 199 6.77 7.19 -15.62
CA TYR A 199 7.92 7.23 -16.51
C TYR A 199 9.18 7.35 -15.68
N ILE A 200 9.94 6.28 -15.57
CA ILE A 200 11.19 6.23 -14.81
C ILE A 200 12.33 6.17 -15.82
N HIS A 201 13.10 7.24 -15.92
CA HIS A 201 14.31 7.25 -16.72
C HIS A 201 15.43 6.57 -15.92
N LEU A 202 15.83 5.38 -16.37
CA LEU A 202 16.88 4.54 -15.79
C LEU A 202 18.12 4.60 -16.68
N ASP A 203 19.26 4.27 -16.09
CA ASP A 203 20.55 4.15 -16.77
C ASP A 203 20.88 5.34 -17.73
N PRO A 204 20.80 6.60 -17.23
CA PRO A 204 21.01 7.78 -18.06
C PRO A 204 22.47 7.91 -18.52
N THR A 205 22.68 8.52 -19.69
CA THR A 205 23.95 9.16 -20.04
C THR A 205 24.03 10.55 -19.44
N VAL A 206 25.22 11.16 -19.42
CA VAL A 206 25.37 12.58 -18.99
C VAL A 206 24.48 13.51 -19.82
N THR A 207 24.33 13.27 -21.12
CA THR A 207 23.44 14.05 -21.99
C THR A 207 21.98 13.93 -21.55
N ASP A 208 21.54 12.73 -21.18
CA ASP A 208 20.17 12.50 -20.69
C ASP A 208 19.89 13.25 -19.40
N LEU A 209 20.87 13.40 -18.50
CA LEU A 209 20.72 14.18 -17.27
C LEU A 209 20.32 15.63 -17.56
N TYR A 210 21.05 16.28 -18.46
CA TYR A 210 20.79 17.68 -18.83
C TYR A 210 19.53 17.83 -19.69
N ALA A 211 19.24 16.87 -20.57
CA ALA A 211 17.99 16.85 -21.34
C ALA A 211 16.78 16.73 -20.41
N PHE A 212 16.79 15.76 -19.49
CA PHE A 212 15.72 15.58 -18.50
C PHE A 212 15.55 16.82 -17.62
N TYR A 213 16.65 17.46 -17.23
CA TYR A 213 16.59 18.70 -16.48
C TYR A 213 15.87 19.80 -17.26
N SER A 214 16.29 20.03 -18.51
CA SER A 214 15.71 21.05 -19.39
C SER A 214 14.22 20.80 -19.65
N ASP A 215 13.86 19.54 -19.91
CA ASP A 215 12.51 19.17 -20.32
C ASP A 215 11.52 19.13 -19.15
N TYR A 216 11.99 18.81 -17.94
CA TYR A 216 11.09 18.47 -16.83
C TYR A 216 11.42 19.10 -15.48
N ILE A 217 12.69 19.34 -15.14
CA ILE A 217 13.08 19.84 -13.81
C ILE A 217 13.09 21.37 -13.77
N ALA A 218 13.59 22.03 -14.81
CA ALA A 218 13.80 23.48 -14.82
C ALA A 218 12.53 24.28 -14.51
N ASP A 219 11.36 23.80 -14.96
CA ASP A 219 10.06 24.45 -14.79
C ASP A 219 9.27 23.96 -13.57
N CYS A 220 9.78 22.98 -12.82
CA CYS A 220 9.09 22.52 -11.62
C CYS A 220 9.21 23.54 -10.48
N SER A 221 8.27 23.52 -9.53
CA SER A 221 8.35 24.32 -8.30
C SER A 221 8.97 23.55 -7.14
N ILE A 222 8.77 22.23 -7.15
CA ILE A 222 9.20 21.29 -6.13
C ILE A 222 9.82 20.08 -6.82
N LEU A 223 11.02 19.73 -6.40
CA LEU A 223 11.72 18.52 -6.84
C LEU A 223 11.80 17.54 -5.67
N SER A 224 11.18 16.37 -5.81
CA SER A 224 11.33 15.30 -4.81
C SER A 224 12.63 14.56 -5.02
N CYS A 225 13.34 14.26 -3.93
CA CYS A 225 14.59 13.50 -3.96
C CYS A 225 14.52 12.31 -2.99
N ASP A 226 15.05 11.17 -3.44
CA ASP A 226 15.27 9.97 -2.63
C ASP A 226 16.65 9.39 -2.97
N ILE A 227 17.33 8.80 -1.99
CA ILE A 227 18.70 8.30 -2.16
C ILE A 227 18.80 6.87 -1.63
N GLU A 228 19.36 5.98 -2.45
CA GLU A 228 19.74 4.65 -2.01
C GLU A 228 21.23 4.66 -1.62
N THR A 229 21.55 4.05 -0.48
CA THR A 229 22.92 4.04 0.07
C THR A 229 23.44 2.61 0.23
N HIS A 230 24.77 2.47 0.27
CA HIS A 230 25.46 1.24 0.63
C HIS A 230 26.17 1.42 1.98
N PRO A 231 25.50 1.20 3.13
CA PRO A 231 26.06 1.55 4.44
C PRO A 231 27.46 0.96 4.74
N PRO A 232 27.77 -0.30 4.37
CA PRO A 232 29.13 -0.84 4.56
C PRO A 232 30.25 -0.09 3.82
N LEU A 233 29.93 0.56 2.69
CA LEU A 233 30.90 1.32 1.89
C LEU A 233 30.80 2.82 2.17
N GLY A 234 29.73 3.28 2.84
CA GLY A 234 29.46 4.70 3.05
C GLY A 234 29.12 5.48 1.78
N LEU A 235 28.83 4.78 0.68
CA LEU A 235 28.58 5.36 -0.65
C LEU A 235 27.09 5.52 -0.94
N ILE A 236 26.76 6.48 -1.79
CA ILE A 236 25.46 6.56 -2.46
C ILE A 236 25.46 5.58 -3.63
N THR A 237 24.46 4.71 -3.74
CA THR A 237 24.33 3.82 -4.90
C THR A 237 23.61 4.50 -6.06
N CYS A 238 22.55 5.24 -5.76
CA CYS A 238 21.85 6.04 -6.75
C CYS A 238 21.04 7.15 -6.09
N ILE A 239 20.72 8.18 -6.87
CA ILE A 239 19.88 9.32 -6.48
C ILE A 239 18.67 9.35 -7.41
N GLY A 240 17.47 9.33 -6.86
CA GLY A 240 16.22 9.53 -7.59
C GLY A 240 15.76 10.98 -7.49
N LEU A 241 15.42 11.57 -8.64
CA LEU A 241 14.86 12.92 -8.75
C LEU A 241 13.49 12.85 -9.44
N ALA A 242 12.45 13.41 -8.82
CA ALA A 242 11.09 13.39 -9.37
C ALA A 242 10.49 14.81 -9.40
N PRO A 243 10.41 15.47 -10.57
CA PRO A 243 9.80 16.79 -10.71
C PRO A 243 8.26 16.73 -10.70
N SER A 244 7.67 15.54 -10.87
CA SER A 244 6.22 15.34 -10.85
C SER A 244 5.85 13.97 -10.27
N ALA A 245 4.56 13.75 -10.00
CA ALA A 245 4.06 12.48 -9.46
C ALA A 245 4.22 11.28 -10.40
N ASN A 246 4.47 11.52 -11.69
CA ASN A 246 4.45 10.50 -12.73
C ASN A 246 5.78 10.38 -13.49
N ARG A 247 6.80 11.17 -13.15
CA ARG A 247 8.07 11.18 -13.86
C ARG A 247 9.23 11.27 -12.89
N SER A 248 10.24 10.44 -13.10
CA SER A 248 11.46 10.45 -12.31
C SER A 248 12.69 10.09 -13.13
N LEU A 249 13.84 10.59 -12.70
CA LEU A 249 15.17 10.25 -13.19
C LEU A 249 15.92 9.54 -12.06
N VAL A 250 16.53 8.39 -12.35
CA VAL A 250 17.41 7.69 -11.41
C VAL A 250 18.84 7.81 -11.92
N ILE A 251 19.70 8.38 -11.08
CA ILE A 251 21.11 8.64 -11.39
C ILE A 251 21.94 7.65 -10.58
N PRO A 252 22.39 6.54 -11.17
CA PRO A 252 23.29 5.60 -10.52
C PRO A 252 24.70 6.20 -10.36
N LEU A 253 25.33 5.87 -9.23
CA LEU A 253 26.74 6.18 -8.96
C LEU A 253 27.55 4.90 -8.75
N VAL A 254 26.91 3.82 -8.29
CA VAL A 254 27.57 2.54 -8.02
C VAL A 254 26.94 1.42 -8.86
N ASP A 255 27.76 0.70 -9.61
CA ASP A 255 27.43 -0.60 -10.23
C ASP A 255 28.34 -1.70 -9.67
N ARG A 256 27.74 -2.66 -8.93
CA ARG A 256 28.47 -3.79 -8.33
C ARG A 256 28.94 -4.83 -9.36
N GLY A 257 28.41 -4.78 -10.57
CA GLY A 257 28.85 -5.62 -11.69
C GLY A 257 30.18 -5.16 -12.28
N ASN A 258 30.54 -3.89 -12.11
CA ASN A 258 31.73 -3.30 -12.72
C ASN A 258 32.98 -3.47 -11.82
N PRO A 259 34.13 -3.86 -12.39
CA PRO A 259 35.41 -3.78 -11.70
C PRO A 259 35.71 -2.33 -11.30
N GLY A 260 35.68 -2.03 -10.00
CA GLY A 260 35.83 -0.66 -9.49
C GLY A 260 34.55 -0.02 -8.97
N TYR A 261 33.41 -0.71 -9.07
CA TYR A 261 32.13 -0.33 -8.48
C TYR A 261 31.48 0.94 -9.06
N SER A 262 32.07 1.64 -10.03
CA SER A 262 31.45 2.81 -10.66
C SER A 262 30.44 2.41 -11.74
N TYR A 263 29.33 3.12 -11.80
CA TYR A 263 28.39 3.02 -12.93
C TYR A 263 28.94 3.69 -14.19
N TRP A 264 29.67 4.79 -14.02
CA TRP A 264 30.22 5.58 -15.13
C TRP A 264 31.57 4.98 -15.54
N GLU A 265 31.66 4.46 -16.76
CA GLU A 265 32.88 3.83 -17.26
C GLU A 265 34.01 4.86 -17.48
N ASP A 266 33.65 6.06 -17.93
CA ASP A 266 34.55 7.19 -18.08
C ASP A 266 34.55 8.05 -16.79
N PRO A 267 35.70 8.23 -16.12
CA PRO A 267 35.81 9.13 -14.97
C PRO A 267 35.33 10.56 -15.24
N ASP A 268 35.47 11.06 -16.48
CA ASP A 268 34.98 12.39 -16.83
C ASP A 268 33.44 12.45 -16.84
N GLU A 269 32.76 11.36 -17.22
CA GLU A 269 31.31 11.25 -17.12
C GLU A 269 30.84 11.23 -15.67
N GLU A 270 31.53 10.49 -14.79
CA GLU A 270 31.24 10.49 -13.35
C GLU A 270 31.35 11.90 -12.75
N VAL A 271 32.43 12.62 -13.08
CA VAL A 271 32.64 14.00 -12.65
C VAL A 271 31.53 14.91 -13.17
N ASN A 272 31.09 14.73 -14.41
CA ASN A 272 30.00 15.52 -14.98
C ASN A 272 28.64 15.19 -14.34
N ALA A 273 28.37 13.94 -14.01
CA ALA A 273 27.16 13.54 -13.27
C ALA A 273 27.15 14.15 -11.85
N LEU A 274 28.30 14.16 -11.16
CA LEU A 274 28.43 14.82 -9.85
C LEU A 274 28.26 16.34 -9.95
N ARG A 275 28.82 16.99 -10.98
CA ARG A 275 28.61 18.42 -11.24
C ARG A 275 27.16 18.75 -11.57
N PHE A 276 26.48 17.89 -12.33
CA PHE A 276 25.05 18.00 -12.59
C PHE A 276 24.26 17.96 -11.29
N LEU A 277 24.56 17.02 -10.39
CA LEU A 277 23.93 16.94 -9.08
C LEU A 277 24.21 18.21 -8.26
N GLN A 278 25.46 18.67 -8.17
CA GLN A 278 25.78 19.93 -7.50
C GLN A 278 24.96 21.11 -8.04
N PHE A 279 24.79 21.18 -9.36
CA PHE A 279 23.95 22.19 -10.00
C PHE A 279 22.47 22.06 -9.59
N VAL A 280 21.89 20.85 -9.63
CA VAL A 280 20.49 20.58 -9.23
C VAL A 280 20.21 20.92 -7.76
N PHE A 281 21.21 20.76 -6.90
CA PHE A 281 21.10 21.00 -5.46
C PHE A 281 21.46 22.44 -5.04
N ALA A 282 21.82 23.30 -5.99
CA ALA A 282 22.21 24.68 -5.74
C ALA A 282 21.02 25.60 -5.43
N SER A 283 21.24 26.59 -4.55
CA SER A 283 20.24 27.60 -4.17
C SER A 283 19.80 28.53 -5.32
N SER A 284 20.58 28.58 -6.41
CA SER A 284 20.24 29.31 -7.64
C SER A 284 19.13 28.66 -8.46
N GLN A 285 18.72 27.45 -8.13
CA GLN A 285 17.66 26.74 -8.83
C GLN A 285 16.27 27.36 -8.56
N PRO A 286 15.35 27.32 -9.54
CA PRO A 286 14.02 27.93 -9.41
C PRO A 286 13.06 27.11 -8.52
N TYR A 287 13.38 25.84 -8.27
CA TYR A 287 12.61 24.92 -7.42
C TYR A 287 13.22 24.76 -6.02
N LYS A 288 12.44 24.13 -5.13
CA LYS A 288 12.91 23.64 -3.84
C LYS A 288 12.91 22.12 -3.77
N ILE A 289 13.87 21.57 -3.02
CA ILE A 289 13.97 20.13 -2.83
C ILE A 289 13.21 19.70 -1.60
N LEU A 290 12.43 18.64 -1.76
CA LEU A 290 11.83 17.89 -0.65
C LEU A 290 12.33 16.44 -0.65
N GLY A 291 12.31 15.83 0.52
CA GLY A 291 12.60 14.41 0.68
C GLY A 291 11.86 13.83 1.88
N GLN A 292 12.09 12.56 2.17
CA GLN A 292 11.50 11.88 3.33
C GLN A 292 12.62 11.36 4.22
N ASN A 293 12.68 11.85 5.47
CA ASN A 293 13.85 11.61 6.34
C ASN A 293 15.17 12.11 5.69
N PHE A 294 15.08 13.18 4.90
CA PHE A 294 16.14 13.66 4.03
C PHE A 294 17.35 14.17 4.80
N THR A 295 17.17 14.60 6.06
CA THR A 295 18.29 14.96 6.93
C THR A 295 19.31 13.83 7.07
N TYR A 296 18.87 12.57 7.02
CA TYR A 296 19.77 11.43 6.99
C TYR A 296 20.56 11.37 5.67
N ASP A 297 19.92 11.63 4.54
CA ASP A 297 20.52 11.54 3.20
C ASP A 297 21.49 12.70 2.91
N ILE A 298 21.22 13.90 3.45
CA ILE A 298 22.09 15.08 3.35
C ILE A 298 23.52 14.75 3.80
N GLN A 299 23.69 13.91 4.84
CA GLN A 299 25.02 13.53 5.31
C GLN A 299 25.83 12.77 4.25
N TYR A 300 25.16 12.01 3.39
CA TYR A 300 25.80 11.26 2.31
C TYR A 300 26.05 12.16 1.11
N LEU A 301 25.12 13.06 0.78
CA LEU A 301 25.30 14.06 -0.27
C LEU A 301 26.56 14.91 -0.02
N ILE A 302 26.71 15.43 1.20
CA ILE A 302 27.87 16.25 1.58
C ILE A 302 29.19 15.47 1.42
N LYS A 303 29.21 14.17 1.76
CA LYS A 303 30.40 13.31 1.55
C LYS A 303 30.77 13.15 0.08
N HIS A 304 29.80 13.29 -0.83
CA HIS A 304 30.01 13.26 -2.29
C HIS A 304 30.14 14.68 -2.86
N MET A 305 30.45 15.68 -2.03
CA MET A 305 30.59 17.08 -2.42
C MET A 305 29.32 17.69 -3.02
N ILE A 306 28.15 17.16 -2.68
CA ILE A 306 26.85 17.70 -3.10
C ILE A 306 26.23 18.40 -1.88
N GLU A 307 26.13 19.73 -1.93
CA GLU A 307 25.55 20.53 -0.86
C GLU A 307 24.13 20.97 -1.22
N PRO A 308 23.08 20.39 -0.59
CA PRO A 308 21.68 20.67 -0.89
C PRO A 308 21.22 22.00 -0.30
N THR A 309 21.65 23.11 -0.90
CA THR A 309 21.38 24.48 -0.45
C THR A 309 19.98 24.99 -0.83
N ASN A 310 19.25 24.26 -1.68
CA ASN A 310 17.85 24.52 -2.04
C ASN A 310 16.83 23.59 -1.36
N TYR A 311 17.27 22.76 -0.39
CA TYR A 311 16.40 21.91 0.41
C TYR A 311 15.44 22.74 1.28
N CYS A 312 14.16 22.40 1.31
CA CYS A 312 13.14 23.17 2.05
C CYS A 312 12.31 22.36 3.05
N LEU A 313 12.07 21.06 2.81
CA LEU A 313 11.06 20.32 3.55
C LEU A 313 11.36 18.83 3.67
N ASP A 314 11.18 18.30 4.89
CA ASP A 314 11.13 16.86 5.15
C ASP A 314 9.68 16.41 5.32
N THR A 315 9.22 15.48 4.47
CA THR A 315 7.85 14.97 4.58
C THR A 315 7.61 14.20 5.89
N MET A 316 8.62 13.51 6.43
CA MET A 316 8.53 12.79 7.70
C MET A 316 8.34 13.75 8.88
N LEU A 317 9.09 14.87 8.90
CA LEU A 317 8.95 15.88 9.94
C LEU A 317 7.62 16.62 9.84
N HIS A 318 7.19 16.94 8.61
CA HIS A 318 5.91 17.60 8.38
C HIS A 318 4.74 16.72 8.83
N HIS A 319 4.78 15.42 8.48
CA HIS A 319 3.77 14.46 8.96
C HIS A 319 3.78 14.34 10.48
N HIS A 320 4.95 14.27 11.10
CA HIS A 320 5.06 14.20 12.56
C HIS A 320 4.52 15.45 13.26
N ALA A 321 4.67 16.64 12.66
CA ALA A 321 4.11 17.88 13.20
C ALA A 321 2.57 17.90 13.13
N LEU A 322 1.97 17.30 12.10
CA LEU A 322 0.52 17.21 11.95
C LEU A 322 -0.11 16.08 12.77
N PHE A 323 0.54 14.92 12.83
CA PHE A 323 0.03 13.69 13.42
C PHE A 323 1.14 12.99 14.23
N PRO A 324 1.50 13.53 15.41
CA PRO A 324 2.65 13.04 16.19
C PRO A 324 2.52 11.58 16.63
N GLU A 325 1.28 11.09 16.78
CA GLU A 325 0.95 9.72 17.18
C GLU A 325 0.95 8.71 16.02
N MET A 326 0.94 9.16 14.76
CA MET A 326 0.93 8.26 13.60
C MET A 326 2.35 7.78 13.23
N PRO A 327 2.49 6.53 12.74
CA PRO A 327 3.74 6.07 12.15
C PRO A 327 4.19 6.94 10.97
N LYS A 328 5.48 7.21 10.86
CA LYS A 328 6.04 8.17 9.88
C LYS A 328 6.92 7.54 8.79
N SER A 329 6.83 6.22 8.63
CA SER A 329 7.53 5.54 7.55
C SER A 329 6.93 5.91 6.19
N LEU A 330 7.75 5.97 5.13
CA LEU A 330 7.28 6.29 3.78
C LEU A 330 6.10 5.42 3.36
N GLY A 331 6.21 4.10 3.61
CA GLY A 331 5.16 3.13 3.29
C GLY A 331 3.84 3.43 3.99
N PHE A 332 3.90 3.85 5.26
CA PHE A 332 2.70 4.26 5.99
C PHE A 332 2.10 5.54 5.40
N MET A 333 2.93 6.58 5.22
CA MET A 333 2.47 7.87 4.72
C MET A 333 1.92 7.77 3.30
N GLY A 334 2.58 7.02 2.42
CA GLY A 334 2.08 6.76 1.08
C GLY A 334 0.72 6.06 1.10
N SER A 335 0.52 5.10 2.01
CA SER A 335 -0.78 4.46 2.16
C SER A 335 -1.83 5.32 2.91
N VAL A 336 -1.51 6.54 3.34
CA VAL A 336 -2.49 7.52 3.83
C VAL A 336 -2.78 8.57 2.76
N TYR A 337 -1.75 9.17 2.18
CA TYR A 337 -1.87 10.34 1.32
C TYR A 337 -2.03 10.04 -0.17
N THR A 338 -1.66 8.85 -0.63
CA THR A 338 -1.75 8.47 -2.05
C THR A 338 -2.90 7.49 -2.31
N ASN A 339 -3.37 7.45 -3.54
CA ASN A 339 -4.39 6.49 -3.99
C ASN A 339 -3.77 5.26 -4.67
N GLU A 340 -2.48 5.04 -4.44
CA GLU A 340 -1.71 4.01 -5.11
C GLU A 340 -1.81 2.66 -4.39
N ILE A 341 -1.60 1.60 -5.16
CA ILE A 341 -1.31 0.28 -4.58
C ILE A 341 0.03 0.37 -3.84
N SER A 342 0.18 -0.37 -2.75
CA SER A 342 1.43 -0.39 -1.99
C SER A 342 2.61 -0.82 -2.87
N TRP A 343 3.52 0.10 -3.21
CA TRP A 343 4.69 -0.20 -4.06
C TRP A 343 5.64 -1.22 -3.40
N LYS A 344 5.63 -1.31 -2.06
CA LYS A 344 6.35 -2.38 -1.33
C LYS A 344 5.81 -3.77 -1.64
N THR A 345 4.58 -3.86 -2.12
CA THR A 345 3.93 -5.12 -2.53
C THR A 345 4.01 -5.36 -4.04
N MET A 346 4.40 -4.34 -4.83
CA MET A 346 4.70 -4.48 -6.26
C MET A 346 6.04 -5.19 -6.50
N ARG A 347 6.99 -5.10 -5.55
CA ARG A 347 8.23 -5.87 -5.60
C ARG A 347 7.93 -7.37 -5.45
N THR A 348 8.09 -8.13 -6.53
CA THR A 348 8.12 -9.59 -6.46
C THR A 348 9.57 -10.04 -6.25
N SER A 349 9.79 -11.25 -5.72
CA SER A 349 11.14 -11.82 -5.60
C SER A 349 11.87 -12.01 -6.93
N HIS A 350 11.20 -11.74 -8.05
CA HIS A 350 11.69 -11.87 -9.42
C HIS A 350 11.73 -10.55 -10.19
N THR A 351 11.35 -9.42 -9.60
CA THR A 351 11.69 -8.11 -10.17
C THR A 351 13.17 -7.88 -9.93
N GLU A 352 13.99 -8.30 -10.92
CA GLU A 352 15.36 -7.83 -11.02
C GLU A 352 15.36 -6.30 -11.08
N LYS A 353 16.40 -5.68 -10.50
CA LYS A 353 16.51 -4.22 -10.37
C LYS A 353 16.69 -3.48 -11.72
N ARG A 354 16.63 -4.21 -12.83
CA ARG A 354 16.80 -3.75 -14.20
C ARG A 354 15.60 -4.29 -14.98
N GLU A 355 14.89 -3.42 -15.68
CA GLU A 355 13.76 -3.72 -16.58
C GLU A 355 12.37 -3.90 -15.93
N GLU A 356 11.65 -2.79 -15.79
CA GLU A 356 10.41 -2.49 -16.54
C GLU A 356 9.98 -1.03 -16.31
#